data_AF-U6MH59-F1
#
_entry.id   AF-U6MH59-F1
#
_cell.length_a   1.000
_cell.length_b   1.000
_cell.length_c   1.000
_cell.angle_alpha   90.00
_cell.angle_beta   90.00
_cell.angle_gamma   90.00
#
_symmetry.space_group_name_H-M   'P 1'
#
loop_
_entity.id
_entity.type
_entity.pdbx_description
1 polymer ?
#
loop_
_entity_poly.entity_id
_entity_poly.type
_entity_poly.pdbx_seq_one_letter_code
_entity_poly.pdbx_strand_id
1 'polypeptide(L)'
;SEFARIFLERLLLYNSQLLAQIPVDQKIYGQAALDGAHRKYAARAYESLLESVVSQDLEEMKEDFCATTGADPELEGLDDAVRWQRERLKLWRAYSKDVSIPSIRARLPAPGSVLELCLFGVENEAFATQAVYEAFEQLKKQTVYNLLLVVDEYNELFPVTPYLSMRFETTKFGGKIPAYFLALPRLLRLKIVATSWKRMRRRDYRPELLGVKPEDIRTVRNFSPLEFASFVSYLQKKNAIYNFPRDKLEYFYMLSGQPPSLQMAS
;
A
#
# COMPACT_ATOMS: atom_id res chain seq x y z
N SER A 1 10.04 7.95 -0.98
CA SER A 1 9.05 7.73 0.08
C SER A 1 9.77 7.31 1.33
N GLU A 2 9.91 8.25 2.27
CA GLU A 2 10.58 8.06 3.55
C GLU A 2 10.07 6.82 4.31
N PHE A 3 8.75 6.61 4.37
CA PHE A 3 8.18 5.46 5.06
C PHE A 3 8.63 4.12 4.44
N ALA A 4 8.68 4.02 3.10
CA ALA A 4 9.12 2.79 2.42
C ALA A 4 10.61 2.51 2.71
N ARG A 5 11.44 3.56 2.78
CA ARG A 5 12.84 3.44 3.18
C ARG A 5 12.97 2.94 4.62
N ILE A 6 12.28 3.55 5.58
CA ILE A 6 12.29 3.12 6.99
C ILE A 6 11.83 1.66 7.12
N PHE A 7 10.82 1.27 6.34
CA PHE A 7 10.34 -0.11 6.29
C PHE A 7 11.43 -1.08 5.81
N LEU A 8 12.15 -0.74 4.73
CA LEU A 8 13.28 -1.54 4.25
C LEU A 8 14.42 -1.61 5.27
N GLU A 9 14.79 -0.49 5.90
CA GLU A 9 15.83 -0.45 6.94
C GLU A 9 15.50 -1.42 8.09
N ARG A 10 14.24 -1.42 8.57
CA ARG A 10 13.79 -2.36 9.61
C ARG A 10 13.80 -3.81 9.13
N LEU A 11 13.40 -4.06 7.89
CA LEU A 11 13.41 -5.40 7.29
C LEU A 11 14.84 -5.95 7.19
N LEU A 12 15.80 -5.10 6.79
CA LEU A 12 17.22 -5.43 6.68
C LEU A 12 17.87 -5.72 8.04
N LEU A 13 17.51 -4.96 9.07
CA LEU A 13 18.10 -5.10 10.41
C LEU A 13 17.98 -6.54 10.95
N TYR A 14 16.83 -7.17 10.75
CA TYR A 14 16.56 -8.52 11.28
C TYR A 14 16.80 -9.64 10.27
N ASN A 15 16.64 -9.38 8.95
CA ASN A 15 16.57 -10.45 7.95
C ASN A 15 17.70 -10.40 6.90
N SER A 16 18.67 -9.48 6.99
CA SER A 16 19.72 -9.29 5.98
C SER A 16 20.41 -10.60 5.55
N GLN A 17 20.79 -11.45 6.50
CA GLN A 17 21.44 -12.73 6.22
C GLN A 17 20.56 -13.70 5.43
N LEU A 18 19.25 -13.73 5.73
CA LEU A 18 18.30 -14.60 5.03
C LEU A 18 18.05 -14.08 3.61
N LEU A 19 17.91 -12.76 3.44
CA LEU A 19 17.66 -12.12 2.14
C LEU A 19 18.84 -12.26 1.18
N ALA A 20 20.07 -12.34 1.69
CA ALA A 20 21.27 -12.57 0.88
C ALA A 20 21.22 -13.94 0.16
N GLN A 21 20.55 -14.92 0.76
CA GLN A 21 20.49 -16.28 0.24
C GLN A 21 19.33 -16.48 -0.75
N ILE A 22 18.43 -15.51 -0.87
CA ILE A 22 17.28 -15.60 -1.79
C ILE A 22 17.68 -14.96 -3.11
N PRO A 23 17.83 -15.74 -4.19
CA PRO A 23 18.12 -15.20 -5.52
C PRO A 23 16.90 -14.46 -6.09
N VAL A 24 17.15 -13.45 -6.92
CA VAL A 24 16.07 -12.75 -7.62
C VAL A 24 15.69 -13.51 -8.89
N ASP A 25 14.42 -13.87 -9.03
CA ASP A 25 13.88 -14.36 -10.29
C ASP A 25 13.65 -13.18 -11.26
N GLN A 26 14.49 -13.13 -12.28
CA GLN A 26 14.49 -12.10 -13.33
C GLN A 26 13.20 -12.08 -14.17
N LYS A 27 12.41 -13.16 -14.19
CA LYS A 27 11.12 -13.18 -14.90
C LYS A 27 10.08 -12.28 -14.24
N ILE A 28 10.14 -12.17 -12.91
CA ILE A 28 9.20 -11.41 -12.09
C ILE A 28 9.72 -10.00 -11.82
N TYR A 29 11.05 -9.83 -11.82
CA TYR A 29 11.69 -8.56 -11.54
C TYR A 29 11.36 -7.46 -12.56
N GLY A 30 11.10 -6.25 -12.06
CA GLY A 30 10.83 -5.05 -12.86
C GLY A 30 9.39 -4.96 -13.36
N GLN A 31 8.48 -5.72 -12.75
CA GLN A 31 7.04 -5.70 -13.05
C GLN A 31 6.27 -4.69 -12.20
N ALA A 32 6.84 -4.16 -11.11
CA ALA A 32 6.23 -3.09 -10.33
C ALA A 32 6.58 -1.71 -10.92
N ALA A 33 5.65 -0.77 -10.85
CA ALA A 33 5.86 0.66 -11.10
C ALA A 33 6.28 1.39 -9.81
N LEU A 34 6.56 2.69 -9.91
CA LEU A 34 6.99 3.52 -8.77
C LEU A 34 5.98 3.55 -7.62
N ASP A 35 4.68 3.52 -7.92
CA ASP A 35 3.61 3.51 -6.92
C ASP A 35 3.35 2.09 -6.34
N GLY A 36 4.01 1.07 -6.89
CA GLY A 36 3.81 -0.33 -6.56
C GLY A 36 2.70 -1.03 -7.37
N ALA A 37 1.98 -0.33 -8.25
CA ALA A 37 1.07 -1.00 -9.18
C ALA A 37 1.87 -1.87 -10.17
N HIS A 38 1.25 -2.90 -10.73
CA HIS A 38 1.90 -3.63 -11.82
C HIS A 38 2.07 -2.70 -13.03
N ARG A 39 3.24 -2.73 -13.66
CA ARG A 39 3.64 -1.84 -14.77
C ARG A 39 2.63 -1.80 -15.91
N LYS A 40 2.03 -2.95 -16.25
CA LYS A 40 0.94 -3.01 -17.25
C LYS A 40 -0.30 -2.18 -16.86
N TYR A 41 -0.68 -2.16 -15.59
CA TYR A 41 -1.81 -1.35 -15.12
C TYR A 41 -1.46 0.13 -15.08
N ALA A 42 -0.24 0.46 -14.65
CA ALA A 42 0.27 1.82 -14.72
C ALA A 42 0.27 2.33 -16.18
N ALA A 43 0.82 1.54 -17.11
CA ALA A 43 0.84 1.86 -18.53
C ALA A 43 -0.56 2.13 -19.11
N ARG A 44 -1.55 1.29 -18.78
CA ARG A 44 -2.95 1.52 -19.21
C ARG A 44 -3.54 2.82 -18.66
N ALA A 45 -3.24 3.16 -17.40
CA ALA A 45 -3.70 4.43 -16.82
C ALA A 45 -3.08 5.62 -17.56
N TYR A 46 -1.78 5.55 -17.89
CA TYR A 46 -1.12 6.56 -18.70
C TYR A 46 -1.66 6.63 -20.13
N GLU A 47 -1.93 5.50 -20.77
CA GLU A 47 -2.54 5.44 -22.11
C GLU A 47 -3.90 6.14 -22.13
N SER A 48 -4.73 5.94 -21.11
CA SER A 48 -6.04 6.63 -21.02
C SER A 48 -5.91 8.14 -20.82
N LEU A 49 -4.89 8.59 -20.07
CA LEU A 49 -4.62 10.02 -19.90
C LEU A 49 -4.07 10.62 -21.19
N LEU A 50 -3.13 9.94 -21.85
CA LEU A 50 -2.61 10.35 -23.15
C LEU A 50 -3.72 10.47 -24.18
N GLU A 51 -4.66 9.52 -24.21
CA GLU A 51 -5.82 9.60 -25.10
C GLU A 51 -6.67 10.84 -24.83
N SER A 52 -6.91 11.18 -23.56
CA SER A 52 -7.68 12.38 -23.18
C SER A 52 -6.98 13.69 -23.56
N VAL A 53 -5.66 13.79 -23.37
CA VAL A 53 -4.89 14.98 -23.77
C VAL A 53 -4.86 15.11 -25.28
N VAL A 54 -4.57 14.01 -26.00
CA VAL A 54 -4.59 14.01 -27.47
C VAL A 54 -5.97 14.39 -28.02
N SER A 55 -7.06 13.97 -27.39
CA SER A 55 -8.40 14.40 -27.81
C SER A 55 -8.65 15.89 -27.59
N GLN A 56 -8.19 16.46 -26.48
CA GLN A 56 -8.34 17.88 -26.18
C GLN A 56 -7.55 18.73 -27.16
N ASP A 57 -6.27 18.42 -27.38
CA ASP A 57 -5.43 19.16 -28.34
C ASP A 57 -5.97 19.08 -29.77
N LEU A 58 -6.56 17.93 -30.14
CA LEU A 58 -7.21 17.77 -31.45
C LEU A 58 -8.50 18.58 -31.58
N GLU A 59 -9.24 18.77 -30.49
CA GLU A 59 -10.42 19.63 -30.47
C GLU A 59 -10.01 21.10 -30.61
N GLU A 60 -9.00 21.54 -29.84
CA GLU A 60 -8.43 22.89 -29.95
C GLU A 60 -7.88 23.18 -31.36
N MET A 61 -7.12 22.25 -31.96
CA MET A 61 -6.62 22.43 -33.33
C MET A 61 -7.74 22.49 -34.38
N LYS A 62 -8.86 21.77 -34.17
CA LYS A 62 -10.02 21.85 -35.07
C LYS A 62 -10.72 23.20 -34.94
N GLU A 63 -10.87 23.70 -33.72
CA GLU A 63 -11.45 25.02 -33.46
C GLU A 63 -10.61 26.13 -34.10
N ASP A 64 -9.28 26.08 -33.92
CA ASP A 64 -8.34 27.01 -34.54
C ASP A 64 -8.38 26.94 -36.07
N PHE A 65 -8.40 25.73 -36.64
CA PHE A 65 -8.48 25.54 -38.09
C PHE A 65 -9.81 26.06 -38.69
N CYS A 66 -10.93 25.92 -37.96
CA CYS A 66 -12.20 26.52 -38.35
C CYS A 66 -12.17 28.06 -38.25
N ALA A 67 -11.43 28.62 -37.30
CA ALA A 67 -11.30 30.06 -37.10
C ALA A 67 -10.37 30.74 -38.14
N THR A 68 -9.26 30.09 -38.52
CA THR A 68 -8.34 30.57 -39.55
C THR A 68 -8.64 29.89 -40.87
N THR A 69 -9.43 30.53 -41.75
CA THR A 69 -9.84 30.08 -43.10
C THR A 69 -8.83 29.17 -43.85
N GLY A 70 -8.80 27.87 -43.51
CA GLY A 70 -8.23 26.78 -44.29
C GLY A 70 -6.75 26.81 -44.66
N ALA A 71 -5.93 27.73 -44.15
CA ALA A 71 -4.62 28.00 -44.74
C ALA A 71 -3.46 27.21 -44.10
N ASP A 72 -3.49 25.88 -44.25
CA ASP A 72 -2.28 25.05 -44.11
C ASP A 72 -1.89 24.47 -45.48
N PRO A 73 -0.79 24.95 -46.12
CA PRO A 73 -0.41 24.56 -47.47
C PRO A 73 0.07 23.10 -47.62
N GLU A 74 0.31 22.37 -46.53
CA GLU A 74 0.71 20.95 -46.57
C GLU A 74 -0.47 19.96 -46.58
N LEU A 75 -1.71 20.46 -46.44
CA LEU A 75 -2.91 19.67 -46.17
C LEU A 75 -4.02 19.84 -47.21
N GLU A 76 -3.79 20.64 -48.25
CA GLU A 76 -4.72 20.77 -49.38
C GLU A 76 -4.80 19.47 -50.17
N GLY A 77 -5.96 18.79 -50.10
CA GLY A 77 -6.31 17.66 -50.97
C GLY A 77 -6.49 16.29 -50.29
N LEU A 78 -6.39 16.18 -48.96
CA LEU A 78 -6.78 14.97 -48.23
C LEU A 78 -8.19 15.11 -47.64
N ASP A 79 -8.94 13.99 -47.61
CA ASP A 79 -10.18 13.88 -46.83
C ASP A 79 -9.95 14.32 -45.38
N ASP A 80 -10.86 15.14 -44.85
CA ASP A 80 -10.77 15.71 -43.49
C ASP A 80 -10.60 14.62 -42.41
N ALA A 81 -11.21 13.45 -42.62
CA ALA A 81 -11.08 12.30 -41.72
C ALA A 81 -9.64 11.76 -41.68
N VAL A 82 -8.96 11.68 -42.81
CA VAL A 82 -7.59 11.16 -42.92
C VAL A 82 -6.59 12.16 -42.35
N ARG A 83 -6.83 13.46 -42.55
CA ARG A 83 -6.05 14.54 -41.94
C ARG A 83 -6.02 14.42 -40.42
N TRP A 84 -7.18 14.37 -39.78
CA TRP A 84 -7.25 14.34 -38.32
C TRP A 84 -6.73 13.03 -37.71
N GLN A 85 -6.86 11.91 -38.43
CA GLN A 85 -6.21 10.66 -38.01
C GLN A 85 -4.68 10.75 -38.07
N ARG A 86 -4.13 11.41 -39.10
CA ARG A 86 -2.68 11.62 -39.22
C ARG A 86 -2.15 12.51 -38.09
N GLU A 87 -2.84 13.61 -37.80
CA GLU A 87 -2.45 14.51 -36.70
C GLU A 87 -2.58 13.83 -35.33
N ARG A 88 -3.66 13.05 -35.11
CA ARG A 88 -3.80 12.22 -33.91
C ARG A 88 -2.60 11.28 -33.72
N LEU A 89 -2.18 10.61 -34.79
CA LEU A 89 -1.04 9.69 -34.75
C LEU A 89 0.30 10.42 -34.51
N LYS A 90 0.48 11.63 -35.06
CA LYS A 90 1.67 12.46 -34.80
C LYS A 90 1.73 12.88 -33.34
N LEU A 91 0.64 13.45 -32.80
CA LEU A 91 0.55 13.86 -31.39
C LEU A 91 0.76 12.68 -30.45
N TRP A 92 0.10 11.54 -30.71
CA TRP A 92 0.28 10.32 -29.93
C TRP A 92 1.76 9.88 -29.88
N ARG A 93 2.46 9.89 -31.02
CA ARG A 93 3.87 9.50 -31.08
C ARG A 93 4.80 10.49 -30.37
N ALA A 94 4.48 11.78 -30.41
CA ALA A 94 5.24 12.81 -29.70
C ALA A 94 5.10 12.58 -28.18
N TYR A 95 3.87 12.62 -27.67
CA TYR A 95 3.62 12.46 -26.24
C TYR A 95 4.05 11.10 -25.68
N SER A 96 3.90 10.02 -26.46
CA SER A 96 4.35 8.70 -26.02
C SER A 96 5.87 8.59 -25.87
N LYS A 97 6.67 9.43 -26.54
CA LYS A 97 8.13 9.46 -26.36
C LYS A 97 8.52 10.21 -25.10
N ASP A 98 7.80 11.28 -24.78
CA ASP A 98 8.10 12.15 -23.65
C ASP A 98 7.71 11.50 -22.31
N VAL A 99 6.67 10.65 -22.31
CA VAL A 99 6.18 9.96 -21.10
C VAL A 99 6.79 8.57 -20.97
N SER A 100 7.99 8.48 -20.39
CA SER A 100 8.61 7.21 -19.99
C SER A 100 8.35 6.89 -18.53
N ILE A 101 7.70 5.75 -18.23
CA ILE A 101 7.53 5.27 -16.84
C ILE A 101 8.89 4.84 -16.29
N PRO A 102 9.42 5.50 -15.23
CA PRO A 102 10.68 5.11 -14.62
C PRO A 102 10.60 3.70 -14.04
N SER A 103 11.67 2.94 -14.17
CA SER A 103 11.75 1.57 -13.67
C SER A 103 13.06 1.32 -12.95
N ILE A 104 13.00 0.59 -11.84
CA ILE A 104 14.17 0.13 -11.09
C ILE A 104 15.16 -0.64 -11.97
N ARG A 105 14.67 -1.36 -12.99
CA ARG A 105 15.50 -2.13 -13.93
C ARG A 105 16.46 -1.28 -14.75
N ALA A 106 16.16 0.00 -14.98
CA ALA A 106 17.05 0.90 -15.69
C ALA A 106 18.31 1.25 -14.88
N ARG A 107 18.22 1.20 -13.54
CA ARG A 107 19.34 1.51 -12.63
C ARG A 107 19.98 0.27 -12.02
N LEU A 108 19.20 -0.78 -11.79
CA LEU A 108 19.65 -2.06 -11.26
C LEU A 108 19.19 -3.19 -12.19
N PRO A 109 19.95 -3.52 -13.25
CA PRO A 109 19.47 -4.38 -14.32
C PRO A 109 19.38 -5.86 -13.94
N ALA A 110 20.29 -6.36 -13.10
CA ALA A 110 20.37 -7.77 -12.72
C ALA A 110 20.86 -7.92 -11.26
N PRO A 111 19.99 -7.67 -10.27
CA PRO A 111 20.34 -7.94 -8.87
C PRO A 111 20.53 -9.45 -8.65
N GLY A 112 21.59 -9.82 -7.91
CA GLY A 112 21.90 -11.21 -7.57
C GLY A 112 21.02 -11.75 -6.44
N SER A 113 20.68 -10.90 -5.46
CA SER A 113 19.92 -11.27 -4.27
C SER A 113 18.83 -10.25 -3.92
N VAL A 114 17.83 -10.69 -3.14
CA VAL A 114 16.79 -9.78 -2.63
C VAL A 114 17.40 -8.72 -1.71
N LEU A 115 18.52 -9.04 -1.04
CA LEU A 115 19.27 -8.09 -0.23
C LEU A 115 19.73 -6.86 -1.03
N GLU A 116 20.35 -7.08 -2.21
CA GLU A 116 20.81 -5.99 -3.08
C GLU A 116 19.65 -5.06 -3.48
N LEU A 117 18.49 -5.66 -3.76
CA LEU A 117 17.29 -4.91 -4.11
C LEU A 117 16.78 -4.05 -2.95
N CYS A 118 16.77 -4.59 -1.73
CA CYS A 118 16.41 -3.83 -0.53
C CYS A 118 17.42 -2.72 -0.23
N LEU A 119 18.72 -2.97 -0.34
CA LEU A 119 19.78 -1.98 -0.14
C LEU A 119 19.65 -0.83 -1.16
N PHE A 120 19.44 -1.16 -2.43
CA PHE A 120 19.21 -0.15 -3.47
C PHE A 120 18.01 0.75 -3.15
N GLY A 121 16.92 0.19 -2.62
CA GLY A 121 15.74 0.96 -2.20
C GLY A 121 15.98 1.86 -0.99
N VAL A 122 16.91 1.50 -0.11
CA VAL A 122 17.31 2.35 1.03
C VAL A 122 18.18 3.51 0.56
N GLU A 123 19.15 3.25 -0.33
CA GLU A 123 20.02 4.27 -0.91
C GLU A 123 19.26 5.23 -1.82
N ASN A 124 18.29 4.72 -2.59
CA ASN A 124 17.53 5.49 -3.56
C ASN A 124 16.07 5.64 -3.13
N GLU A 125 15.79 6.71 -2.38
CA GLU A 125 14.46 6.98 -1.83
C GLU A 125 13.35 7.02 -2.91
N ALA A 126 13.67 7.51 -4.11
CA ALA A 126 12.72 7.59 -5.23
C ALA A 126 12.19 6.21 -5.66
N PHE A 127 13.00 5.16 -5.49
CA PHE A 127 12.65 3.78 -5.86
C PHE A 127 12.28 2.92 -4.65
N ALA A 128 12.27 3.47 -3.42
CA ALA A 128 12.02 2.70 -2.21
C ALA A 128 10.69 1.93 -2.25
N THR A 129 9.60 2.55 -2.71
CA THR A 129 8.30 1.89 -2.86
C THR A 129 8.34 0.76 -3.88
N GLN A 130 8.94 1.00 -5.04
CA GLN A 130 9.11 -0.03 -6.07
C GLN A 130 9.95 -1.20 -5.55
N ALA A 131 11.05 -0.92 -4.85
CA ALA A 131 11.91 -1.92 -4.23
C ALA A 131 11.14 -2.76 -3.19
N VAL A 132 10.31 -2.15 -2.33
CA VAL A 132 9.47 -2.91 -1.38
C VAL A 132 8.54 -3.87 -2.11
N TYR A 133 7.88 -3.42 -3.18
CA TYR A 133 6.96 -4.25 -3.95
C TYR A 133 7.66 -5.41 -4.66
N GLU A 134 8.80 -5.13 -5.32
CA GLU A 134 9.61 -6.16 -5.98
C GLU A 134 10.14 -7.17 -4.97
N ALA A 135 10.67 -6.71 -3.82
CA ALA A 135 11.12 -7.59 -2.74
C ALA A 135 9.99 -8.53 -2.28
N PHE A 136 8.79 -7.99 -2.06
CA PHE A 136 7.65 -8.80 -1.63
C PHE A 136 7.18 -9.79 -2.68
N GLU A 137 7.20 -9.43 -3.97
CA GLU A 137 6.88 -10.38 -5.05
C GLU A 137 7.89 -11.53 -5.13
N GLN A 138 9.18 -11.24 -4.90
CA GLN A 138 10.21 -12.28 -4.79
C GLN A 138 9.97 -13.16 -3.55
N LEU A 139 9.70 -12.55 -2.40
CA LEU A 139 9.43 -13.27 -1.14
C LEU A 139 8.20 -14.17 -1.18
N LYS A 140 7.18 -13.83 -1.97
CA LYS A 140 5.98 -14.64 -2.16
C LYS A 140 6.21 -15.89 -3.02
N LYS A 141 7.18 -15.83 -3.94
CA LYS A 141 7.41 -16.87 -4.97
C LYS A 141 8.63 -17.74 -4.70
N GLN A 142 9.55 -17.28 -3.87
CA GLN A 142 10.68 -18.09 -3.40
C GLN A 142 10.20 -19.30 -2.58
N THR A 143 10.98 -20.38 -2.63
CA THR A 143 10.70 -21.66 -1.97
C THR A 143 11.73 -22.03 -0.90
N VAL A 144 12.69 -21.14 -0.63
CA VAL A 144 13.81 -21.37 0.29
C VAL A 144 13.35 -21.25 1.75
N TYR A 145 12.50 -20.26 2.03
CA TYR A 145 12.07 -19.91 3.38
C TYR A 145 10.55 -19.80 3.50
N ASN A 146 10.04 -20.08 4.70
CA ASN A 146 8.65 -19.80 5.01
C ASN A 146 8.46 -18.29 5.24
N LEU A 147 7.58 -17.67 4.45
CA LEU A 147 7.20 -16.27 4.63
C LEU A 147 6.16 -16.15 5.75
N LEU A 148 6.39 -15.29 6.74
CA LEU A 148 5.38 -14.90 7.74
C LEU A 148 5.13 -13.39 7.64
N LEU A 149 3.87 -13.01 7.45
CA LEU A 149 3.43 -11.61 7.45
C LEU A 149 2.54 -11.38 8.66
N VAL A 150 3.02 -10.54 9.57
CA VAL A 150 2.30 -10.14 10.79
C VAL A 150 1.99 -8.66 10.70
N VAL A 151 0.72 -8.30 10.90
CA VAL A 151 0.28 -6.90 10.92
C VAL A 151 -0.56 -6.66 12.17
N ASP A 152 -0.15 -5.68 12.96
CA ASP A 152 -0.97 -5.14 14.06
C ASP A 152 -1.75 -3.91 13.58
N GLU A 153 -2.82 -3.56 14.29
CA GLU A 153 -3.75 -2.48 13.93
C GLU A 153 -4.32 -2.64 12.51
N TYR A 154 -4.60 -3.86 12.07
CA TYR A 154 -5.08 -4.15 10.71
C TYR A 154 -6.39 -3.44 10.37
N ASN A 155 -7.20 -3.15 11.39
CA ASN A 155 -8.41 -2.34 11.28
C ASN A 155 -8.15 -0.89 10.84
N GLU A 156 -6.91 -0.40 10.88
CA GLU A 156 -6.52 0.93 10.38
C GLU A 156 -6.19 0.98 8.88
N LEU A 157 -6.14 -0.17 8.18
CA LEU A 157 -5.87 -0.21 6.73
C LEU A 157 -7.10 0.07 5.84
N PHE A 158 -8.27 0.28 6.44
CA PHE A 158 -9.55 0.48 5.76
C PHE A 158 -10.25 1.83 5.97
N PRO A 159 -10.14 2.52 7.11
CA PRO A 159 -10.72 3.86 7.24
C PRO A 159 -10.08 4.84 6.26
N VAL A 160 -10.74 5.99 6.14
CA VAL A 160 -10.13 7.15 5.51
C VAL A 160 -8.94 7.63 6.33
N THR A 161 -7.86 7.93 5.62
CA THR A 161 -6.65 8.51 6.21
C THR A 161 -6.83 10.02 6.39
N PRO A 162 -5.96 10.68 7.16
CA PRO A 162 -5.95 12.14 7.23
C PRO A 162 -5.47 12.81 5.92
N TYR A 163 -4.94 12.06 4.96
CA TYR A 163 -4.44 12.62 3.70
C TYR A 163 -5.59 13.06 2.79
N LEU A 164 -5.46 14.25 2.22
CA LEU A 164 -6.46 14.87 1.36
C LEU A 164 -6.11 14.71 -0.12
N SER A 165 -7.13 14.61 -0.96
CA SER A 165 -7.01 14.55 -2.41
C SER A 165 -8.33 14.98 -3.06
N MET A 166 -8.25 15.93 -3.99
CA MET A 166 -9.38 16.43 -4.79
C MET A 166 -10.13 15.29 -5.50
N ARG A 167 -9.41 14.23 -5.92
CA ARG A 167 -10.02 13.06 -6.56
C ARG A 167 -11.14 12.41 -5.72
N PHE A 168 -11.09 12.54 -4.39
CA PHE A 168 -12.05 11.93 -3.49
C PHE A 168 -13.10 12.92 -2.96
N GLU A 169 -13.07 14.17 -3.40
CA GLU A 169 -13.95 15.23 -2.89
C GLU A 169 -15.43 14.94 -3.14
N THR A 170 -15.76 14.52 -4.37
CA THR A 170 -17.13 14.15 -4.78
C THR A 170 -17.54 12.73 -4.35
N THR A 171 -16.65 12.00 -3.67
CA THR A 171 -16.91 10.62 -3.25
C THR A 171 -17.41 10.56 -1.81
N LYS A 172 -17.88 9.38 -1.37
CA LYS A 172 -18.25 9.10 0.02
C LYS A 172 -17.15 9.36 1.06
N PHE A 173 -15.92 9.59 0.63
CA PHE A 173 -14.77 9.85 1.49
C PHE A 173 -14.53 11.33 1.77
N GLY A 174 -15.29 12.25 1.15
CA GLY A 174 -15.25 13.68 1.45
C GLY A 174 -13.86 14.30 1.31
N GLY A 175 -13.16 13.98 0.23
CA GLY A 175 -11.82 14.51 -0.06
C GLY A 175 -10.67 13.77 0.63
N LYS A 176 -10.95 12.77 1.47
CA LYS A 176 -9.91 11.99 2.15
C LYS A 176 -9.52 10.73 1.36
N ILE A 177 -8.24 10.37 1.41
CA ILE A 177 -7.72 9.18 0.75
C ILE A 177 -8.01 7.96 1.65
N PRO A 178 -8.70 6.92 1.16
CA PRO A 178 -8.83 5.66 1.90
C PRO A 178 -7.47 4.96 2.08
N ALA A 179 -7.25 4.31 3.22
CA ALA A 179 -5.95 3.70 3.51
C ALA A 179 -5.53 2.63 2.50
N TYR A 180 -6.47 1.89 1.93
CA TYR A 180 -6.19 0.89 0.89
C TYR A 180 -5.73 1.47 -0.46
N PHE A 181 -5.85 2.79 -0.68
CA PHE A 181 -5.25 3.47 -1.84
C PHE A 181 -3.77 3.80 -1.62
N LEU A 182 -3.27 3.77 -0.39
CA LEU A 182 -1.86 4.01 -0.12
C LEU A 182 -1.02 2.79 -0.55
N ALA A 183 0.19 3.06 -1.03
CA ALA A 183 1.06 2.06 -1.62
C ALA A 183 1.37 0.90 -0.67
N LEU A 184 1.73 1.14 0.59
CA LEU A 184 2.15 0.05 1.49
C LEU A 184 0.99 -0.76 2.11
N PRO A 185 -0.10 -0.14 2.58
CA PRO A 185 -1.31 -0.87 2.98
C PRO A 185 -1.79 -1.88 1.93
N ARG A 186 -1.72 -1.51 0.64
CA ARG A 186 -2.11 -2.38 -0.48
C ARG A 186 -1.26 -3.65 -0.59
N LEU A 187 -0.01 -3.62 -0.15
CA LEU A 187 0.94 -4.74 -0.23
C LEU A 187 0.68 -5.82 0.84
N LEU A 188 0.20 -5.41 2.01
CA LEU A 188 0.12 -6.24 3.22
C LEU A 188 -1.10 -7.18 3.20
N ARG A 189 -1.07 -8.20 2.34
CA ARG A 189 -2.09 -9.27 2.24
C ARG A 189 -1.66 -10.55 3.00
N LEU A 190 -2.64 -11.24 3.57
CA LEU A 190 -2.67 -11.87 4.92
C LEU A 190 -1.81 -13.13 5.19
N LYS A 191 -1.29 -13.24 6.43
CA LYS A 191 -1.01 -14.51 7.13
C LYS A 191 -1.44 -14.49 8.61
N ILE A 192 -1.06 -13.48 9.41
CA ILE A 192 -1.55 -13.28 10.78
C ILE A 192 -1.80 -11.79 11.03
N VAL A 193 -2.98 -11.43 11.55
CA VAL A 193 -3.34 -10.03 11.79
C VAL A 193 -4.04 -9.83 13.13
N ALA A 194 -3.83 -8.65 13.73
CA ALA A 194 -4.48 -8.22 14.95
C ALA A 194 -5.21 -6.89 14.75
N THR A 195 -6.26 -6.68 15.53
CA THR A 195 -7.02 -5.41 15.56
C THR A 195 -6.74 -4.67 16.87
N SER A 196 -6.64 -3.35 16.78
CA SER A 196 -6.38 -2.48 17.92
C SER A 196 -7.54 -1.54 18.16
N TRP A 197 -7.99 -1.48 19.41
CA TRP A 197 -9.14 -0.68 19.84
C TRP A 197 -8.73 0.52 20.70
N LYS A 198 -7.41 0.74 20.85
CA LYS A 198 -6.84 1.70 21.79
C LYS A 198 -7.14 3.15 21.39
N ARG A 199 -7.01 3.47 20.10
CA ARG A 199 -7.20 4.84 19.57
C ARG A 199 -8.64 5.14 19.23
N MET A 200 -9.34 4.19 18.61
CA MET A 200 -10.74 4.34 18.23
C MET A 200 -11.52 3.09 18.63
N ARG A 201 -12.51 3.26 19.50
CA ARG A 201 -13.48 2.20 19.84
C ARG A 201 -14.51 2.07 18.71
N ARG A 202 -14.14 1.45 17.58
CA ARG A 202 -15.06 1.29 16.44
C ARG A 202 -16.02 0.13 16.71
N ARG A 203 -17.17 0.42 17.33
CA ARG A 203 -18.16 -0.58 17.69
C ARG A 203 -18.61 -1.47 16.51
N ASP A 204 -18.47 -0.97 15.28
CA ASP A 204 -18.93 -1.64 14.05
C ASP A 204 -17.79 -2.11 13.13
N TYR A 205 -16.74 -2.74 13.66
CA TYR A 205 -15.75 -3.40 12.79
C TYR A 205 -16.35 -4.62 12.11
N ARG A 206 -16.39 -4.60 10.78
CA ARG A 206 -16.92 -5.68 9.95
C ARG A 206 -15.77 -6.36 9.19
N PRO A 207 -15.19 -7.44 9.74
CA PRO A 207 -14.09 -8.16 9.09
C PRO A 207 -14.51 -8.80 7.76
N GLU A 208 -15.81 -9.06 7.58
CA GLU A 208 -16.39 -9.57 6.33
C GLU A 208 -16.13 -8.66 5.13
N LEU A 209 -16.14 -7.33 5.34
CA LEU A 209 -15.81 -6.35 4.28
C LEU A 209 -14.35 -6.47 3.81
N LEU A 210 -13.53 -7.18 4.58
CA LEU A 210 -12.11 -7.40 4.31
C LEU A 210 -11.87 -8.76 3.61
N GLY A 211 -12.94 -9.49 3.29
CA GLY A 211 -12.86 -10.85 2.77
C GLY A 211 -12.33 -11.86 3.78
N VAL A 212 -12.27 -11.49 5.07
CA VAL A 212 -11.89 -12.41 6.15
C VAL A 212 -13.09 -13.32 6.40
N LYS A 213 -12.86 -14.62 6.25
CA LYS A 213 -13.91 -15.61 6.51
C LYS A 213 -14.18 -15.67 8.02
N PRO A 214 -15.43 -15.94 8.44
CA PRO A 214 -15.76 -16.06 9.86
C PRO A 214 -14.93 -17.13 10.57
N GLU A 215 -14.53 -18.18 9.84
CA GLU A 215 -13.68 -19.28 10.32
C GLU A 215 -12.25 -18.84 10.68
N ASP A 216 -11.74 -17.80 10.03
CA ASP A 216 -10.39 -17.27 10.24
C ASP A 216 -10.33 -16.31 11.44
N ILE A 217 -11.49 -15.89 11.95
CA ILE A 217 -11.58 -14.93 13.05
C ILE A 217 -11.38 -15.66 14.38
N ARG A 218 -10.35 -15.26 15.11
CA ARG A 218 -10.10 -15.71 16.48
C ARG A 218 -10.25 -14.53 17.43
N THR A 219 -11.22 -14.62 18.34
CA THR A 219 -11.35 -13.67 19.45
C THR A 219 -10.46 -14.11 20.60
N VAL A 220 -9.59 -13.20 21.03
CA VAL A 220 -8.73 -13.44 22.20
C VAL A 220 -9.57 -13.20 23.46
N ARG A 221 -9.75 -14.23 24.28
CA ARG A 221 -10.42 -14.11 25.58
C ARG A 221 -9.55 -13.32 26.55
N ASN A 222 -10.19 -12.71 27.55
CA ASN A 222 -9.48 -12.20 28.70
C ASN A 222 -8.74 -13.33 29.43
N PHE A 223 -7.76 -12.95 30.26
CA PHE A 223 -7.08 -13.90 31.12
C PHE A 223 -8.06 -14.69 31.98
N SER A 224 -7.75 -15.95 32.23
CA SER A 224 -8.36 -16.75 33.29
C SER A 224 -7.84 -16.30 34.66
N PRO A 225 -8.49 -16.68 35.78
CA PRO A 225 -8.01 -16.32 37.11
C PRO A 225 -6.56 -16.75 37.36
N LEU A 226 -6.16 -17.93 36.85
CA LEU A 226 -4.80 -18.47 36.98
C LEU A 226 -3.79 -17.71 36.11
N GLU A 227 -4.15 -17.36 34.88
CA GLU A 227 -3.31 -16.53 33.99
C GLU A 227 -3.13 -15.13 34.58
N PHE A 228 -4.20 -14.55 35.13
CA PHE A 228 -4.15 -13.25 35.81
C PHE A 228 -3.24 -13.29 37.04
N ALA A 229 -3.34 -14.34 37.88
CA ALA A 229 -2.47 -14.51 39.03
C ALA A 229 -0.99 -14.64 38.63
N SER A 230 -0.72 -15.38 37.56
CA SER A 230 0.62 -15.55 36.99
C SER A 230 1.16 -14.22 36.45
N PHE A 231 0.31 -13.46 35.77
CA PHE A 231 0.64 -12.13 35.24
C PHE A 231 0.98 -11.13 36.35
N VAL A 232 0.17 -11.04 37.40
CA VAL A 232 0.44 -10.18 38.57
C VAL A 232 1.75 -10.60 39.24
N SER A 233 1.96 -11.90 39.43
CA SER A 233 3.19 -12.43 40.02
C SER A 233 4.43 -12.08 39.19
N TYR A 234 4.32 -12.12 37.86
CA TYR A 234 5.37 -11.69 36.95
C TYR A 234 5.67 -10.19 37.08
N LEU A 235 4.65 -9.34 37.16
CA LEU A 235 4.81 -7.90 37.34
C LEU A 235 5.44 -7.53 38.69
N GLN A 236 5.09 -8.25 39.77
CA GLN A 236 5.75 -8.12 41.06
C GLN A 236 7.24 -8.46 40.95
N LYS A 237 7.60 -9.58 40.33
CA LYS A 237 9.00 -9.99 40.15
C LYS A 237 9.81 -9.00 39.31
N LYS A 238 9.17 -8.36 38.33
CA LYS A 238 9.79 -7.30 37.52
C LYS A 238 9.85 -5.94 38.21
N ASN A 239 9.38 -5.82 39.46
CA ASN A 239 9.26 -4.55 40.18
C ASN A 239 8.44 -3.49 39.40
N ALA A 240 7.51 -3.93 38.56
CA ALA A 240 6.60 -3.05 37.83
C ALA A 240 5.41 -2.62 38.72
N ILE A 241 5.02 -3.47 39.67
CA ILE A 241 4.00 -3.17 40.68
C ILE A 241 4.59 -3.46 42.06
N TYR A 242 4.53 -2.45 42.93
CA TYR A 242 4.99 -2.55 44.32
C TYR A 242 3.79 -2.79 45.25
N ASN A 243 3.93 -3.70 46.21
CA ASN A 243 2.95 -3.96 47.28
C ASN A 243 1.53 -4.34 46.79
N PHE A 244 1.41 -5.10 45.70
CA PHE A 244 0.09 -5.58 45.25
C PHE A 244 -0.51 -6.56 46.29
N PRO A 245 -1.73 -6.31 46.81
CA PRO A 245 -2.35 -7.13 47.83
C PRO A 245 -2.81 -8.48 47.25
N ARG A 246 -2.10 -9.55 47.60
CA ARG A 246 -2.38 -10.91 47.10
C ARG A 246 -3.77 -11.40 47.49
N ASP A 247 -4.26 -11.01 48.65
CA ASP A 247 -5.57 -11.42 49.18
C ASP A 247 -6.74 -10.81 48.38
N LYS A 248 -6.48 -9.77 47.58
CA LYS A 248 -7.49 -9.08 46.75
C LYS A 248 -7.39 -9.44 45.26
N LEU A 249 -6.65 -10.48 44.91
CA LEU A 249 -6.39 -10.86 43.52
C LEU A 249 -7.68 -11.17 42.76
N GLU A 250 -8.60 -11.90 43.38
CA GLU A 250 -9.91 -12.22 42.81
C GLU A 250 -10.78 -10.96 42.62
N TYR A 251 -10.74 -10.04 43.58
CA TYR A 251 -11.45 -8.76 43.48
C TYR A 251 -10.96 -7.93 42.28
N PHE A 252 -9.63 -7.79 42.12
CA PHE A 252 -9.07 -7.07 40.97
C PHE A 252 -9.32 -7.79 39.64
N TYR A 253 -9.32 -9.12 39.65
CA TYR A 253 -9.70 -9.90 38.48
C TYR A 253 -11.14 -9.58 38.04
N MET A 254 -12.10 -9.61 38.97
CA MET A 254 -13.50 -9.27 38.69
C MET A 254 -13.67 -7.83 38.17
N LEU A 255 -12.95 -6.87 38.75
CA LEU A 255 -12.98 -5.47 38.28
C LEU A 255 -12.44 -5.33 36.84
N SER A 256 -11.39 -6.08 36.50
CA SER A 256 -10.77 -6.03 35.17
C SER A 256 -11.52 -6.84 34.10
N GLY A 257 -12.35 -7.80 34.52
CA GLY A 257 -13.10 -8.68 33.64
C GLY A 257 -14.39 -8.06 33.08
N GLN A 258 -14.88 -6.95 33.64
CA GLN A 258 -16.04 -6.24 33.11
C GLN A 258 -15.65 -5.30 31.97
N PRO A 259 -16.38 -5.27 30.84
CA PRO A 259 -16.20 -4.23 29.85
C PRO A 259 -16.51 -2.86 30.49
N PRO A 260 -15.73 -1.80 30.19
CA PRO A 260 -15.84 -0.47 30.81
C PRO A 260 -17.15 0.30 30.48
N SER A 261 -18.19 -0.39 30.02
CA SER A 261 -19.52 0.17 29.73
C SER A 261 -20.56 -0.09 30.83
N LEU A 262 -20.26 -0.88 31.86
CA LEU A 262 -21.22 -1.22 32.93
C LEU A 262 -20.99 -0.48 34.25
N GLN A 263 -19.98 0.39 34.34
CA GLN A 263 -19.71 1.20 35.54
C GLN A 263 -20.50 2.53 35.61
N MET A 264 -21.43 2.78 34.70
CA MET A 264 -22.30 3.98 34.73
C MET A 264 -23.79 3.65 34.94
N ALA A 265 -24.08 2.50 35.55
CA ALA A 265 -25.43 2.13 35.98
C ALA A 265 -25.38 1.55 37.40
N SER A 266 -24.93 2.36 38.36
CA SER A 266 -25.18 2.19 39.79
C SER A 266 -25.07 3.55 40.48
#